data_AF-X1VC49-F1
#
_entry.id   AF-X1VC49-F1
#
_cell.length_a   1.000
_cell.length_b   1.000
_cell.length_c   1.000
_cell.angle_alpha   90.00
_cell.angle_beta   90.00
_cell.angle_gamma   90.00
#
_symmetry.space_group_name_H-M   'P 1'
#
loop_
_entity.id
_entity.type
_entity.pdbx_description
1 polymer ?
#
loop_
_entity_poly.entity_id
_entity_poly.type
_entity_poly.pdbx_seq_one_letter_code
_entity_poly.pdbx_strand_id
1 'polypeptide(L)'
;ELAGPWLLAMVEGRALLVDELEASLHPHLVRELLEFFQNPAHARTGAQLIFTTHDTTLLDPELFRRDQIWFTEKDKHGSTRLYSMLDYKPRKGEAMQRGYLSGRYGAIPIIEAFGLHGQ
;
A
#
# COMPACT_ATOMS: atom_id res chain seq x y z
N GLU A 1 -10.63 -3.25 16.96
CA GLU A 1 -11.14 -1.87 16.79
C GLU A 1 -11.53 -1.55 15.34
N LEU A 2 -10.83 -2.07 14.33
CA LEU A 2 -11.11 -1.76 12.91
C LEU A 2 -12.44 -2.31 12.35
N ALA A 3 -12.98 -3.42 12.89
CA ALA A 3 -14.13 -4.12 12.31
C ALA A 3 -15.40 -3.25 12.18
N GLY A 4 -15.69 -2.39 13.17
CA GLY A 4 -16.85 -1.50 13.15
C GLY A 4 -16.78 -0.45 12.04
N PRO A 5 -15.73 0.41 12.02
CA PRO A 5 -15.50 1.37 10.94
C PRO A 5 -15.44 0.73 9.55
N TRP A 6 -14.84 -0.46 9.43
CA TRP A 6 -14.79 -1.23 8.19
C TRP A 6 -16.18 -1.57 7.66
N LEU A 7 -17.01 -2.18 8.51
CA LEU A 7 -18.38 -2.55 8.14
C LEU A 7 -19.21 -1.31 7.80
N LEU A 8 -19.08 -0.24 8.58
CA LEU A 8 -19.78 1.03 8.34
C LEU A 8 -19.42 1.60 6.97
N ALA A 9 -18.12 1.61 6.63
CA ALA A 9 -17.65 2.10 5.33
C ALA A 9 -18.22 1.29 4.16
N MET A 10 -18.25 -0.04 4.29
CA MET A 10 -18.83 -0.92 3.27
C MET A 10 -20.34 -0.75 3.13
N VAL A 11 -21.09 -0.68 4.23
CA VAL A 11 -22.57 -0.62 4.21
C VAL A 11 -23.09 0.77 3.81
N GLU A 12 -22.41 1.82 4.26
CA GLU A 12 -22.83 3.21 4.02
C GLU A 12 -22.17 3.84 2.80
N GLY A 13 -21.19 3.18 2.17
CA GLY A 13 -20.48 3.70 1.01
C GLY A 13 -19.58 4.89 1.37
N ARG A 14 -18.79 4.77 2.44
CA ARG A 14 -17.92 5.84 2.94
C ARG A 14 -16.45 5.55 2.66
N ALA A 15 -15.64 6.61 2.76
CA ALA A 15 -14.19 6.49 2.84
C ALA A 15 -13.76 6.05 4.25
N LEU A 16 -12.90 5.05 4.32
CA LEU A 16 -12.19 4.61 5.51
C LEU A 16 -10.69 4.83 5.31
N LEU A 17 -10.06 5.53 6.25
CA LEU A 17 -8.63 5.77 6.28
C LEU A 17 -8.02 4.91 7.38
N VAL A 18 -7.02 4.09 7.04
CA VAL A 18 -6.36 3.18 7.97
C VAL A 18 -4.85 3.35 7.86
N ASP A 19 -4.20 3.66 8.97
CA ASP A 19 -2.74 3.62 9.03
C ASP A 19 -2.29 2.19 9.37
N GLU A 20 -1.24 1.71 8.69
CA GLU A 20 -0.67 0.37 8.85
C GLU A 20 -1.74 -0.73 8.89
N LEU A 21 -2.45 -0.94 7.77
CA LEU A 21 -3.58 -1.88 7.71
C LEU A 21 -3.21 -3.30 8.19
N GLU A 22 -1.98 -3.72 7.90
CA GLU A 22 -1.43 -5.01 8.27
C GLU A 22 -1.03 -5.13 9.74
N ALA A 23 -1.16 -4.07 10.54
CA ALA A 23 -0.71 -4.07 11.94
C ALA A 23 -1.33 -5.24 12.70
N SER A 24 -0.47 -6.19 13.10
CA SER A 24 -0.85 -7.43 13.80
C SER A 24 -1.67 -8.45 12.99
N LEU A 25 -1.80 -8.30 11.67
CA LEU A 25 -2.47 -9.26 10.78
C LEU A 25 -1.47 -10.04 9.94
N HIS A 26 -1.80 -11.31 9.65
CA HIS A 26 -1.02 -12.11 8.71
C HIS A 26 -1.25 -11.59 7.27
N PRO A 27 -0.23 -11.52 6.40
CA PRO A 27 -0.36 -11.00 5.03
C PRO A 27 -1.51 -11.60 4.21
N HIS A 28 -1.72 -12.92 4.31
CA HIS A 28 -2.87 -13.58 3.68
C HIS A 28 -4.22 -13.04 4.15
N LEU A 29 -4.38 -12.77 5.44
CA LEU A 29 -5.63 -12.23 5.96
C LEU A 29 -5.86 -10.80 5.45
N VAL A 30 -4.80 -9.98 5.37
CA VAL A 30 -4.88 -8.63 4.82
C VAL A 30 -5.33 -8.68 3.36
N ARG A 31 -4.74 -9.57 2.55
CA ARG A 31 -5.16 -9.79 1.16
C ARG A 31 -6.64 -10.15 1.06
N GLU A 32 -7.10 -11.16 1.82
CA GLU A 32 -8.51 -11.58 1.79
C GLU A 32 -9.46 -10.44 2.14
N LEU A 33 -9.12 -9.62 3.15
CA LEU A 33 -9.91 -8.44 3.51
C LEU A 33 -9.96 -7.40 2.38
N LEU A 34 -8.82 -7.15 1.72
CA LEU A 34 -8.74 -6.23 0.60
C LEU A 34 -9.55 -6.72 -0.61
N GLU A 35 -9.45 -8.00 -0.97
CA GLU A 35 -10.23 -8.62 -2.04
C GLU A 35 -11.74 -8.58 -1.70
N PHE A 36 -12.09 -8.86 -0.44
CA PHE A 36 -13.47 -8.75 0.05
C PHE A 36 -14.03 -7.33 -0.09
N PHE A 37 -13.27 -6.30 0.30
CA PHE A 37 -13.70 -4.89 0.21
C PHE A 37 -13.82 -4.41 -1.24
N GLN A 38 -12.92 -4.83 -2.12
CA GLN A 38 -12.94 -4.44 -3.54
C GLN A 38 -14.07 -5.09 -4.34
N ASN A 39 -14.67 -6.17 -3.84
CA ASN A 39 -15.75 -6.85 -4.52
C ASN A 39 -17.05 -6.01 -4.46
N PRO A 40 -17.61 -5.58 -5.61
CA PRO A 40 -18.83 -4.77 -5.65
C PRO A 40 -20.08 -5.51 -5.14
N ALA A 41 -20.04 -6.83 -4.98
CA ALA A 41 -21.10 -7.60 -4.35
C ALA A 41 -21.14 -7.43 -2.82
N HIS A 42 -20.05 -6.98 -2.19
CA HIS A 42 -19.91 -6.89 -0.74
C HIS A 42 -19.94 -5.45 -0.22
N ALA A 43 -19.49 -4.48 -1.03
CA ALA A 43 -19.43 -3.08 -0.65
C ALA A 43 -20.44 -2.23 -1.43
N ARG A 44 -21.11 -1.30 -0.74
CA ARG A 44 -21.97 -0.31 -1.38
C ARG A 44 -21.15 0.58 -2.31
N THR A 45 -21.74 0.96 -3.44
CA THR A 45 -21.15 1.96 -4.35
C THR A 45 -20.71 3.21 -3.58
N GLY A 46 -19.45 3.61 -3.77
CA GLY A 46 -18.85 4.76 -3.09
C GLY A 46 -18.00 4.41 -1.87
N ALA A 47 -18.02 3.16 -1.40
CA ALA A 47 -17.09 2.70 -0.36
C ALA A 47 -15.64 2.81 -0.87
N GLN A 48 -14.77 3.41 -0.08
CA GLN A 48 -13.35 3.58 -0.41
C GLN A 48 -12.49 3.23 0.80
N LEU A 49 -11.45 2.44 0.58
CA LEU A 49 -10.43 2.17 1.57
C LEU A 49 -9.14 2.86 1.12
N ILE A 50 -8.60 3.72 1.97
CA ILE A 50 -7.29 4.37 1.79
C ILE A 50 -6.44 3.92 2.95
N PHE A 51 -5.30 3.30 2.66
CA PHE A 51 -4.44 2.77 3.72
C PHE A 51 -2.96 2.92 3.40
N THR A 52 -2.15 2.90 4.46
CA THR A 52 -0.69 2.78 4.38
C THR A 52 -0.29 1.36 4.75
N THR A 53 0.87 0.93 4.24
CA THR A 53 1.41 -0.40 4.52
C THR A 53 2.92 -0.41 4.29
N HIS A 54 3.61 -1.23 5.09
CA HIS A 54 4.99 -1.65 4.86
C HIS A 54 5.07 -3.04 4.21
N ASP A 55 3.94 -3.74 4.04
CA ASP A 55 3.89 -5.06 3.43
C ASP A 55 4.02 -4.99 1.90
N THR A 56 5.24 -5.22 1.43
CA THR A 56 5.55 -5.22 -0.01
C THR A 56 4.85 -6.35 -0.78
N THR A 57 4.34 -7.40 -0.11
CA THR A 57 3.63 -8.50 -0.78
C THR A 57 2.28 -8.07 -1.36
N LEU A 58 1.75 -6.93 -0.90
CA LEU A 58 0.56 -6.31 -1.44
C LEU A 58 0.80 -5.59 -2.78
N LEU A 59 2.05 -5.41 -3.21
CA LEU A 59 2.41 -4.89 -4.54
C LEU A 59 2.21 -5.97 -5.62
N ASP A 60 0.95 -6.32 -5.85
CA ASP A 60 0.53 -7.35 -6.79
C ASP A 60 -0.48 -6.78 -7.82
N PRO A 61 -0.20 -6.90 -9.13
CA PRO A 61 -1.15 -6.51 -10.18
C PRO A 61 -2.50 -7.23 -10.15
N GLU A 62 -2.59 -8.40 -9.52
CA GLU A 62 -3.86 -9.13 -9.34
C GLU A 62 -4.71 -8.52 -8.23
N LEU A 63 -4.08 -7.84 -7.26
CA LEU A 63 -4.76 -7.22 -6.12
C LEU A 63 -5.08 -5.73 -6.38
N PHE A 64 -4.17 -5.00 -7.03
CA PHE A 64 -4.30 -3.57 -7.27
C PHE A 64 -3.94 -3.18 -8.70
N ARG A 65 -4.74 -2.27 -9.26
CA ARG A 65 -4.35 -1.53 -10.46
C ARG A 65 -3.28 -0.50 -10.11
N ARG A 66 -2.52 -0.10 -11.13
CA ARG A 66 -1.42 0.87 -10.98
C ARG A 66 -1.87 2.26 -10.51
N ASP A 67 -3.10 2.67 -10.80
CA ASP A 67 -3.69 3.93 -10.33
C ASP A 67 -4.04 3.92 -8.84
N GLN A 68 -4.11 2.74 -8.22
CA GLN A 68 -4.42 2.56 -6.80
C GLN A 68 -3.15 2.52 -5.92
N ILE A 69 -1.96 2.49 -6.53
CA ILE A 69 -0.69 2.36 -5.81
C ILE A 69 0.04 3.70 -5.81
N TRP A 70 0.41 4.15 -4.62
CA TRP A 70 1.14 5.38 -4.36
C TRP A 70 2.32 5.09 -3.44
N PHE A 71 3.43 5.77 -3.69
CA PHE A 71 4.67 5.62 -2.93
C PHE A 71 5.00 6.91 -2.19
N THR A 72 5.56 6.75 -1.00
CA THR A 72 6.10 7.87 -0.20
C THR A 72 7.60 7.71 -0.05
N GLU A 73 8.36 8.77 -0.31
CA GLU A 73 9.81 8.80 -0.17
C GLU A 73 10.24 10.09 0.53
N LYS A 74 11.26 10.00 1.40
CA LYS A 74 11.88 11.18 1.99
C LYS A 74 13.01 11.69 1.11
N ASP A 75 13.04 13.00 0.86
CA ASP A 75 14.17 13.63 0.21
C ASP A 75 15.35 13.86 1.18
N LYS A 76 16.46 14.37 0.65
CA LYS A 76 17.67 14.70 1.41
C LYS A 76 17.47 15.77 2.50
N HIS A 77 16.34 16.48 2.50
CA HIS A 77 15.97 17.48 3.49
C HIS A 77 14.94 16.94 4.50
N GLY A 78 14.60 15.64 4.41
CA GLY A 78 13.61 14.99 5.28
C GLY A 78 12.16 15.24 4.88
N SER A 79 11.91 15.97 3.78
CA SER A 79 10.56 16.25 3.26
C SER A 79 10.00 15.00 2.57
N THR A 80 8.72 14.70 2.82
CA THR A 80 8.05 13.56 2.19
C THR A 80 7.50 13.96 0.82
N ARG A 81 7.84 13.19 -0.20
CA ARG A 81 7.25 13.23 -1.53
C ARG A 81 6.31 12.04 -1.71
N LEU A 82 5.11 12.32 -2.19
CA LEU A 82 4.09 11.32 -2.55
C LEU A 82 3.96 11.30 -4.08
N TYR A 83 3.98 10.12 -4.70
CA TYR A 83 3.89 9.97 -6.16
C TYR A 83 3.24 8.64 -6.57
N SER A 84 2.71 8.56 -7.78
CA SER A 84 1.90 7.43 -8.22
C SER A 84 2.73 6.38 -8.96
N MET A 85 2.33 5.11 -8.85
CA MET A 85 2.88 4.06 -9.71
C MET A 85 2.55 4.29 -11.20
N LEU A 86 1.54 5.09 -11.53
CA LEU A 86 1.22 5.46 -12.92
C LEU A 86 2.36 6.21 -13.61
N ASP A 87 3.20 6.91 -12.87
CA ASP A 87 4.32 7.70 -13.41
C ASP A 87 5.42 6.81 -14.01
N TYR A 88 5.41 5.51 -13.70
CA TYR A 88 6.36 4.52 -14.21
C TYR A 88 5.83 3.77 -15.43
N LYS A 89 6.67 2.98 -16.10
CA LYS A 89 6.25 2.11 -17.22
C LYS A 89 6.88 0.73 -17.06
N PRO A 90 6.42 -0.10 -16.11
CA PRO A 90 6.91 -1.46 -15.95
C PRO A 90 6.65 -2.28 -17.22
N ARG A 91 7.51 -3.26 -17.48
CA ARG A 91 7.33 -4.13 -18.64
C ARG A 91 6.12 -5.04 -18.42
N LYS A 92 5.46 -5.45 -19.50
CA LYS A 92 4.34 -6.39 -19.42
C LYS A 92 4.82 -7.70 -18.78
N GLY A 93 4.14 -8.18 -17.74
CA GLY A 93 4.51 -9.40 -17.00
C GLY A 93 5.60 -9.20 -15.93
N GLU A 94 6.04 -7.97 -15.68
CA GLU A 94 6.95 -7.70 -14.57
C GLU A 94 6.23 -7.77 -13.22
N ALA A 95 6.85 -8.44 -12.24
CA ALA A 95 6.32 -8.46 -10.89
C ALA A 95 6.58 -7.12 -10.21
N MET A 96 5.52 -6.43 -9.80
CA MET A 96 5.59 -5.08 -9.22
C MET A 96 6.44 -5.07 -7.95
N GLN A 97 6.21 -6.01 -7.03
CA GLN A 97 7.02 -6.18 -5.82
C GLN A 97 8.53 -6.30 -6.12
N ARG A 98 8.93 -7.13 -7.10
CA ARG A 98 10.36 -7.26 -7.47
C ARG A 98 10.93 -5.96 -8.01
N GLY A 99 10.16 -5.24 -8.83
CA GLY A 99 10.54 -3.91 -9.33
C GLY A 99 10.74 -2.91 -8.19
N TYR A 100 9.82 -2.88 -7.22
CA TYR A 100 9.92 -2.06 -6.02
C TYR A 100 11.18 -2.42 -5.23
N LEU A 101 11.35 -3.68 -4.81
CA LEU A 101 12.51 -4.13 -4.02
C LEU A 101 13.87 -3.88 -4.72
N SER A 102 13.90 -3.79 -6.05
CA SER A 102 15.10 -3.42 -6.81
C SER A 102 15.41 -1.91 -6.85
N GLY A 103 14.57 -1.07 -6.24
CA GLY A 103 14.70 0.38 -6.22
C GLY A 103 14.13 1.10 -7.44
N ARG A 104 13.49 0.39 -8.38
CA ARG A 104 13.02 0.98 -9.63
C ARG A 104 12.01 2.10 -9.44
N TYR A 105 11.17 1.98 -8.41
CA TYR A 105 10.13 2.96 -8.12
C TYR A 105 10.51 3.93 -7.01
N GLY A 106 11.77 3.95 -6.56
CA GLY A 106 12.18 4.69 -5.36
C GLY A 106 11.49 4.18 -4.11
N ALA A 107 11.35 5.03 -3.09
CA ALA A 107 10.65 4.73 -1.82
C ALA A 107 11.22 3.53 -1.05
N ILE A 108 12.44 3.10 -1.38
CA ILE A 108 13.17 2.10 -0.61
C ILE A 108 13.85 2.79 0.57
N PRO A 109 13.87 2.18 1.76
CA PRO A 109 14.59 2.73 2.89
C PRO A 109 16.06 3.03 2.55
N ILE A 110 16.53 4.21 2.94
CA ILE A 110 17.95 4.54 2.89
C ILE A 110 18.61 3.84 4.09
N ILE A 111 19.24 2.71 3.82
CA ILE A 111 20.00 1.93 4.82
C ILE A 111 21.49 2.32 4.74
N GLU A 112 21.83 3.57 4.38
CA GLU A 112 23.21 4.04 4.54
C GLU A 112 23.65 3.66 5.95
N ALA A 113 24.73 2.87 5.99
CA ALA A 113 25.02 1.91 7.03
C ALA A 113 24.66 2.45 8.41
N PHE A 114 24.10 1.61 9.28
CA PHE A 114 24.24 1.76 10.73
C PHE A 114 25.74 1.70 11.09
N GLY A 115 26.52 2.65 10.59
CA GLY A 115 27.81 3.01 11.07
C GLY A 115 27.53 3.69 12.38
N LEU A 116 27.39 2.85 13.42
CA LEU A 116 27.93 3.17 14.72
C LEU A 116 29.40 3.56 14.52
N HIS A 117 29.63 4.77 14.03
CA HIS A 117 30.85 5.52 14.28
C HIS A 117 30.70 5.99 15.72
N GLY A 118 30.78 5.01 16.63
CA GLY A 118 31.03 5.28 18.04
C GLY A 118 32.38 5.99 18.10
N GLN A 119 32.34 7.23 18.57
CA GLN A 119 33.47 7.84 19.25
C GLN A 119 33.80 7.06 20.52
#